data_AF-A0A672MMW8-F1
#
_entry.id   AF-A0A672MMW8-F1
#
_cell.length_a   1.000
_cell.length_b   1.000
_cell.length_c   1.000
_cell.angle_alpha   90.00
_cell.angle_beta   90.00
_cell.angle_gamma   90.00
#
_symmetry.space_group_name_H-M   'P 1'
#
loop_
_entity.id
_entity.type
_entity.pdbx_description
1 polymer ?
#
loop_
_entity_poly.entity_id
_entity_poly.type
_entity_poly.pdbx_seq_one_letter_code
_entity_poly.pdbx_strand_id
1 'polypeptide(L)'
;LPVCVCVCVCVCVCTLFQGRPELTPTTIKAGRLLARRLVGHSIELMNYENVATTVFTPLEYGCVGLSEEEVYHAFYKPLEFTVAERDATQCYIKVFLKKHIQCCGLLVGSQFVGPPTVCVFIRSCGLTFEHLRNMVGIHPTCAEELVKLNITKRSG
;
A
#
# COMPACT_ATOMS: atom_id res chain seq x y z
N LEU A 1 43.62 -28.19 15.53
CA LEU A 1 43.55 -27.45 14.26
C LEU A 1 42.08 -27.19 13.96
N PRO A 2 41.56 -25.96 14.15
CA PRO A 2 40.16 -25.69 13.89
C PRO A 2 39.93 -25.70 12.37
N VAL A 3 38.91 -26.43 11.96
CA VAL A 3 38.52 -26.63 10.57
C VAL A 3 37.88 -25.32 10.10
N CYS A 4 38.52 -24.63 9.15
CA CYS A 4 37.94 -23.50 8.44
C CYS A 4 36.70 -23.99 7.68
N VAL A 5 35.52 -23.73 8.22
CA VAL A 5 34.26 -23.88 7.48
C VAL A 5 34.21 -22.71 6.49
N CYS A 6 34.57 -22.98 5.24
CA CYS A 6 34.38 -22.07 4.13
C CYS A 6 32.87 -21.96 3.86
N VAL A 7 32.17 -21.05 4.54
CA VAL A 7 30.75 -20.80 4.29
C VAL A 7 30.64 -20.08 2.96
N CYS A 8 30.23 -20.82 1.93
CA CYS A 8 29.84 -20.26 0.64
C CYS A 8 28.70 -19.27 0.89
N VAL A 9 28.93 -17.97 0.65
CA VAL A 9 27.93 -16.92 0.85
C VAL A 9 26.95 -16.95 -0.33
N CYS A 10 26.12 -17.99 -0.40
CA CYS A 10 24.97 -18.03 -1.30
C CYS A 10 23.86 -17.15 -0.70
N VAL A 11 23.68 -15.95 -1.24
CA VAL A 11 22.54 -15.10 -0.89
C VAL A 11 21.50 -15.17 -1.99
N CYS A 12 20.33 -15.74 -1.68
CA CYS A 12 19.22 -15.83 -2.61
C CYS A 12 18.36 -14.56 -2.55
N VAL A 13 18.13 -13.93 -3.71
CA VAL A 13 17.16 -12.83 -3.89
C VAL A 13 16.22 -13.24 -5.02
N CYS A 14 15.21 -14.03 -4.69
CA CYS A 14 14.21 -14.53 -5.64
C CYS A 14 12.83 -14.53 -4.98
N THR A 15 11.78 -14.59 -5.80
CA THR A 15 10.38 -14.71 -5.33
C THR A 15 10.14 -15.98 -4.51
N LEU A 16 11.00 -17.00 -4.62
CA LEU A 16 10.93 -18.26 -3.86
C LEU A 16 11.16 -18.13 -2.34
N PHE A 17 11.30 -16.91 -1.81
CA PHE A 17 11.54 -16.70 -0.39
C PHE A 17 10.24 -16.81 0.40
N GLN A 18 10.08 -17.88 1.18
CA GLN A 18 8.89 -18.11 2.00
C GLN A 18 8.60 -16.92 2.94
N GLY A 19 7.36 -16.47 2.95
CA GLY A 19 6.87 -15.42 3.86
C GLY A 19 7.13 -13.98 3.40
N ARG A 20 7.49 -13.72 2.13
CA ARG A 20 7.67 -12.37 1.59
C ARG A 20 6.77 -12.12 0.37
N PRO A 21 6.35 -10.86 0.12
CA PRO A 21 5.58 -10.52 -1.07
C PRO A 21 6.37 -10.83 -2.34
N GLU A 22 5.81 -11.66 -3.22
CA GLU A 22 6.40 -12.04 -4.51
C GLU A 22 6.20 -10.94 -5.56
N LEU A 23 6.81 -9.78 -5.32
CA LEU A 23 6.67 -8.61 -6.19
C LEU A 23 8.00 -8.22 -6.81
N THR A 24 8.01 -8.02 -8.14
CA THR A 24 9.16 -7.52 -8.91
C THR A 24 9.85 -6.29 -8.26
N PRO A 25 9.14 -5.22 -7.85
CA PRO A 25 9.78 -4.07 -7.20
C PRO A 25 10.46 -4.42 -5.87
N THR A 26 9.87 -5.33 -5.10
CA THR A 26 10.42 -5.81 -3.83
C THR A 26 11.71 -6.59 -4.05
N THR A 27 11.75 -7.46 -5.06
CA THR A 27 12.94 -8.24 -5.44
C THR A 27 14.07 -7.34 -5.93
N ILE A 28 13.78 -6.37 -6.80
CA ILE A 28 14.79 -5.42 -7.32
C ILE A 28 15.39 -4.60 -6.18
N LYS A 29 14.54 -4.06 -5.27
CA LYS A 29 15.01 -3.28 -4.13
C LYS A 29 15.84 -4.13 -3.15
N ALA A 30 15.39 -5.35 -2.85
CA ALA A 30 16.13 -6.28 -2.01
C ALA A 30 17.51 -6.62 -2.60
N GLY A 31 17.59 -6.85 -3.92
CA GLY A 31 18.83 -7.12 -4.63
C GLY A 31 19.79 -5.93 -4.59
N ARG A 32 19.29 -4.71 -4.82
CA ARG A 32 20.10 -3.48 -4.75
C ARG A 32 20.64 -3.22 -3.35
N LEU A 33 19.82 -3.41 -2.31
CA LEU A 33 20.25 -3.28 -0.92
C LEU A 33 21.28 -4.33 -0.55
N LEU A 34 21.08 -5.58 -0.98
CA LEU A 34 22.06 -6.64 -0.76
C LEU A 34 23.40 -6.33 -1.43
N ALA A 35 23.40 -5.92 -2.70
CA ALA A 35 24.63 -5.57 -3.41
C ALA A 35 25.43 -4.49 -2.67
N ARG A 36 24.74 -3.45 -2.15
CA ARG A 36 25.35 -2.40 -1.34
C ARG A 36 25.96 -2.91 -0.03
N ARG A 37 25.33 -3.89 0.61
CA ARG A 37 25.86 -4.52 1.84
C ARG A 37 27.11 -5.36 1.54
N LEU A 38 27.10 -6.11 0.45
CA LEU A 38 28.23 -6.96 0.05
C LEU A 38 29.49 -6.13 -0.23
N VAL A 39 29.34 -4.94 -0.80
CA VAL A 39 30.46 -4.01 -1.05
C VAL A 39 30.76 -3.06 0.11
N GLY A 40 30.13 -3.24 1.28
CA GLY A 40 30.40 -2.44 2.48
C GLY A 40 29.89 -0.99 2.45
N HIS A 41 29.02 -0.62 1.51
CA HIS A 41 28.50 0.74 1.37
C HIS A 41 27.24 1.04 2.20
N SER A 42 26.59 0.03 2.78
CA SER A 42 25.40 0.21 3.62
C SER A 42 25.17 -1.02 4.50
N ILE A 43 24.40 -0.85 5.57
CA ILE A 43 23.86 -1.94 6.43
C ILE A 43 22.32 -2.04 6.34
N GLU A 44 21.70 -1.23 5.48
CA GLU A 44 20.25 -1.11 5.40
C GLU A 44 19.60 -2.42 4.96
N LEU A 45 18.56 -2.83 5.69
CA LEU A 45 17.74 -4.01 5.40
C LEU A 45 16.49 -3.62 4.62
N MET A 46 15.99 -4.55 3.79
CA MET A 46 14.73 -4.35 3.10
C MET A 46 13.58 -4.43 4.11
N ASN A 47 12.78 -3.37 4.19
CA ASN A 47 11.52 -3.39 4.95
C ASN A 47 10.40 -3.96 4.06
N TYR A 48 9.77 -5.03 4.53
CA TYR A 48 8.66 -5.73 3.87
C TYR A 48 7.28 -5.38 4.44
N GLU A 49 7.22 -4.49 5.43
CA GLU A 49 5.97 -4.00 6.00
C GLU A 49 5.28 -3.00 5.05
N ASN A 50 3.96 -3.09 4.96
CA ASN A 50 3.10 -2.18 4.19
C ASN A 50 3.54 -1.99 2.73
N VAL A 51 3.99 -3.07 2.08
CA VAL A 51 4.31 -3.06 0.65
C VAL A 51 3.01 -2.92 -0.15
N ALA A 52 2.93 -1.86 -0.95
CA ALA A 52 1.81 -1.63 -1.85
C ALA A 52 1.73 -2.71 -2.92
N THR A 53 0.53 -3.23 -3.14
CA THR A 53 0.25 -4.26 -4.14
C THR A 53 -0.91 -3.81 -5.02
N THR A 54 -0.77 -4.02 -6.33
CA THR A 54 -1.83 -3.80 -7.31
C THR A 54 -2.08 -5.09 -8.07
N VAL A 55 -3.35 -5.41 -8.27
CA VAL A 55 -3.84 -6.48 -9.14
C VAL A 55 -4.45 -5.84 -10.39
N PHE A 56 -3.87 -6.16 -11.55
CA PHE A 56 -4.29 -5.63 -12.85
C PHE A 56 -5.43 -6.47 -13.46
N THR A 57 -6.58 -6.49 -12.79
CA THR A 57 -7.84 -6.97 -13.36
C THR A 57 -8.49 -5.90 -14.25
N PRO A 58 -9.51 -6.22 -15.07
CA PRO A 58 -10.22 -5.23 -15.89
C PRO A 58 -10.68 -4.00 -15.11
N LEU A 59 -11.03 -4.20 -13.84
CA LEU A 59 -11.10 -3.15 -12.83
C LEU A 59 -9.91 -3.34 -11.90
N GLU A 60 -8.97 -2.40 -11.91
CA GLU A 60 -7.77 -2.52 -11.10
C GLU A 60 -8.12 -2.54 -9.60
N TYR A 61 -7.36 -3.30 -8.82
CA TYR A 61 -7.46 -3.33 -7.36
C TYR A 61 -6.11 -3.05 -6.72
N GLY A 62 -6.04 -2.03 -5.90
CA GLY A 62 -4.87 -1.66 -5.11
C GLY A 62 -5.11 -1.89 -3.63
N CYS A 63 -4.13 -2.46 -2.93
CA CYS A 63 -4.13 -2.51 -1.47
C CYS A 63 -2.76 -2.21 -0.85
N VAL A 64 -2.79 -1.59 0.33
CA VAL A 64 -1.64 -1.37 1.21
C VAL A 64 -2.06 -1.67 2.63
N GLY A 65 -1.18 -2.33 3.39
CA GLY A 65 -1.29 -2.46 4.84
C GLY A 65 -2.22 -3.58 5.32
N LEU A 66 -2.41 -3.62 6.63
CA LEU A 66 -3.19 -4.66 7.32
C LEU A 66 -4.66 -4.23 7.48
N SER A 67 -5.55 -5.21 7.56
CA SER A 67 -6.96 -4.98 7.89
C SER A 67 -7.12 -4.77 9.40
N GLU A 68 -7.51 -3.59 9.84
CA GLU A 68 -7.82 -3.31 11.25
C GLU A 68 -9.17 -2.59 11.45
N GLU A 69 -9.51 -2.44 12.74
CA GLU A 69 -10.82 -2.39 13.41
C GLU A 69 -11.84 -1.35 12.92
N GLU A 70 -11.40 -0.19 12.45
CA GLU A 70 -12.27 0.88 11.99
C GLU A 70 -12.07 1.13 10.50
N VAL A 71 -13.18 0.95 9.76
CA VAL A 71 -13.17 0.97 8.31
C VAL A 71 -14.00 2.15 7.83
N TYR A 72 -13.35 3.04 7.09
CA TYR A 72 -14.01 4.09 6.32
C TYR A 72 -14.17 3.62 4.89
N HIS A 73 -15.32 3.89 4.28
CA HIS A 73 -15.57 3.45 2.92
C HIS A 73 -16.52 4.36 2.16
N ALA A 74 -16.39 4.37 0.84
CA ALA A 74 -17.28 5.07 -0.05
C ALA A 74 -17.31 4.40 -1.43
N PHE A 75 -18.45 4.53 -2.11
CA PHE A 75 -18.53 4.32 -3.55
C PHE A 75 -18.28 5.64 -4.24
N TYR A 76 -17.53 5.61 -5.33
CA TYR A 76 -17.22 6.81 -6.11
C TYR A 76 -17.33 6.51 -7.60
N LYS A 77 -17.52 7.55 -8.41
CA LYS A 77 -17.59 7.43 -9.87
C LYS A 77 -16.46 8.27 -10.50
N PRO A 78 -15.46 7.63 -11.14
CA PRO A 78 -14.46 8.35 -11.91
C PRO A 78 -15.09 9.25 -12.97
N LEU A 79 -14.50 10.42 -13.21
CA LEU A 79 -15.00 11.34 -14.24
C LEU A 79 -14.90 10.70 -15.63
N GLU A 80 -13.85 9.92 -15.86
CA GLU A 80 -13.59 9.15 -17.07
C GLU A 80 -14.74 8.19 -17.40
N PHE A 81 -15.38 7.63 -16.37
CA PHE A 81 -16.52 6.72 -16.52
C PHE A 81 -17.83 7.47 -16.76
N THR A 82 -17.91 8.74 -16.33
CA THR A 82 -19.08 9.58 -16.58
C THR A 82 -19.17 9.96 -18.05
N VAL A 83 -18.05 10.35 -18.67
CA VAL A 83 -18.01 10.70 -20.10
C VAL A 83 -18.20 9.47 -20.99
N ALA A 84 -17.63 8.33 -20.61
CA ALA A 84 -17.72 7.10 -21.38
C ALA A 84 -18.99 6.27 -21.11
N GLU A 85 -19.95 6.79 -20.34
CA GLU A 85 -21.17 6.08 -19.90
C GLU A 85 -20.92 4.67 -19.35
N ARG A 86 -19.80 4.49 -18.65
CA ARG A 86 -19.43 3.21 -18.05
C ARG A 86 -20.06 3.05 -16.67
N ASP A 87 -20.34 1.80 -16.33
CA ASP A 87 -20.79 1.42 -14.99
C ASP A 87 -19.67 1.64 -13.98
N ALA A 88 -19.94 2.53 -13.02
CA ALA A 88 -19.03 2.85 -11.92
C ALA A 88 -19.50 2.28 -10.57
N THR A 89 -20.56 1.47 -10.57
CA THR A 89 -21.11 0.83 -9.37
C THR A 89 -20.10 -0.06 -8.65
N GLN A 90 -19.07 -0.50 -9.37
CA GLN A 90 -18.00 -1.36 -8.87
C GLN A 90 -16.78 -0.57 -8.33
N CYS A 91 -16.73 0.76 -8.55
CA CYS A 91 -15.64 1.60 -8.05
C CYS A 91 -15.84 1.88 -6.56
N TYR A 92 -14.87 1.47 -5.75
CA TYR A 92 -14.99 1.46 -4.31
C TYR A 92 -13.67 1.79 -3.63
N ILE A 93 -13.75 2.57 -2.56
CA ILE A 93 -12.60 2.96 -1.75
C ILE A 93 -12.84 2.59 -0.30
N LYS A 94 -11.78 2.12 0.34
CA LYS A 94 -11.80 1.67 1.73
C LYS A 94 -10.50 2.01 2.43
N VAL A 95 -10.60 2.57 3.62
CA VAL A 95 -9.46 2.96 4.45
C VAL A 95 -9.57 2.27 5.80
N PHE A 96 -8.44 1.71 6.26
CA PHE A 96 -8.32 1.03 7.54
C PHE A 96 -7.59 1.92 8.53
N LEU A 97 -8.25 2.19 9.67
CA LEU A 97 -7.68 2.91 10.78
C LEU A 97 -7.49 1.99 11.97
N LYS A 98 -6.37 2.19 12.67
CA LYS A 98 -6.13 1.67 14.01
C LYS A 98 -6.47 2.74 15.02
N LYS A 99 -7.23 2.37 16.04
CA LYS A 99 -7.46 3.25 17.18
C LYS A 99 -6.15 3.45 17.93
N HIS A 100 -5.61 4.66 17.86
CA HIS A 100 -4.53 5.09 18.73
C HIS A 100 -5.14 5.77 19.97
N ILE A 101 -4.38 5.87 21.06
CA ILE A 101 -4.84 6.40 22.37
C ILE A 101 -5.32 7.86 22.27
N GLN A 102 -4.90 8.58 21.24
CA GLN A 102 -5.41 9.91 20.88
C GLN A 102 -6.47 9.75 19.80
N CYS A 103 -7.57 10.50 19.88
CA CYS A 103 -8.78 10.44 19.05
C CYS A 103 -8.58 10.45 17.52
N CYS A 104 -7.34 10.58 17.05
CA CYS A 104 -6.91 10.61 15.66
C CYS A 104 -6.47 9.18 15.29
N GLY A 105 -7.36 8.37 14.71
CA GLY A 105 -7.02 7.02 14.24
C GLY A 105 -5.82 7.03 13.29
N LEU A 106 -4.88 6.10 13.46
CA LEU A 106 -3.70 5.95 12.60
C LEU A 106 -4.10 5.19 11.33
N LEU A 107 -3.77 5.74 10.16
CA LEU A 107 -3.94 5.04 8.89
C LEU A 107 -3.00 3.83 8.85
N VAL A 108 -3.58 2.63 8.83
CA VAL A 108 -2.82 1.38 8.74
C VAL A 108 -2.78 0.88 7.30
N GLY A 109 -3.83 1.12 6.54
CA GLY A 109 -3.92 0.65 5.17
C GLY A 109 -5.03 1.30 4.36
N SER A 110 -4.98 1.06 3.06
CA SER A 110 -6.02 1.49 2.12
C SER A 110 -6.24 0.42 1.06
N GLN A 111 -7.47 0.37 0.58
CA GLN A 111 -7.94 -0.49 -0.50
C GLN A 111 -8.70 0.38 -1.49
N PHE A 112 -8.42 0.20 -2.76
CA PHE A 112 -8.97 1.00 -3.82
C PHE A 112 -9.29 0.11 -5.01
N VAL A 113 -10.50 0.24 -5.54
CA VAL A 113 -11.00 -0.50 -6.69
C VAL A 113 -11.43 0.53 -7.71
N GLY A 114 -10.81 0.54 -8.89
CA GLY A 114 -11.15 1.43 -10.00
C GLY A 114 -9.93 2.07 -10.69
N PRO A 115 -10.07 2.58 -11.92
CA PRO A 115 -8.93 3.13 -12.65
C PRO A 115 -8.69 4.62 -12.33
N PRO A 116 -7.42 5.08 -12.30
CA PRO A 116 -6.18 4.31 -12.14
C PRO A 116 -5.85 4.06 -10.66
N THR A 117 -5.62 2.81 -10.26
CA THR A 117 -5.23 2.47 -8.86
C THR A 117 -3.78 2.82 -8.54
N VAL A 118 -2.92 2.88 -9.55
CA VAL A 118 -1.46 2.98 -9.37
C VAL A 118 -1.00 4.26 -8.66
N CYS A 119 -1.86 5.29 -8.61
CA CYS A 119 -1.54 6.61 -8.08
C CYS A 119 -1.91 6.81 -6.60
N VAL A 120 -2.63 5.87 -5.96
CA VAL A 120 -3.36 6.13 -4.70
C VAL A 120 -2.80 5.34 -3.50
N PHE A 121 -1.51 5.00 -3.52
CA PHE A 121 -0.90 4.26 -2.41
C PHE A 121 -0.30 5.21 -1.37
N ILE A 122 -1.08 5.53 -0.35
CA ILE A 122 -0.56 6.16 0.85
C ILE A 122 0.15 5.10 1.68
N ARG A 123 1.48 5.18 1.72
CA ARG A 123 2.25 4.45 2.73
C ARG A 123 1.99 5.07 4.09
N SER A 124 1.58 4.24 5.04
CA SER A 124 1.35 4.56 6.46
C SER A 124 2.64 5.02 7.17
N CYS A 125 3.20 6.16 6.79
CA CYS A 125 4.32 6.80 7.49
C CYS A 125 3.79 7.61 8.70
N GLY A 126 3.06 6.96 9.61
CA GLY A 126 2.50 7.67 10.78
C GLY A 126 1.35 8.63 10.44
N LEU A 127 0.67 8.42 9.31
CA LEU A 127 -0.38 9.33 8.84
C LEU A 127 -1.65 9.13 9.67
N THR A 128 -2.13 10.17 10.34
CA THR A 128 -3.41 10.13 11.05
C THR A 128 -4.56 10.44 10.09
N PHE A 129 -5.76 10.00 10.44
CA PHE A 129 -6.95 10.33 9.67
C PHE A 129 -7.24 11.84 9.63
N GLU A 130 -6.84 12.59 10.65
CA GLU A 130 -6.91 14.05 10.65
C GLU A 130 -5.97 14.67 9.61
N HIS A 131 -4.74 14.15 9.46
CA HIS A 131 -3.86 14.59 8.38
C HIS A 131 -4.49 14.34 7.01
N LEU A 132 -5.16 13.20 6.82
CA LEU A 132 -5.86 12.90 5.57
C LEU A 132 -7.00 13.89 5.31
N ARG A 133 -7.81 14.22 6.32
CA ARG A 133 -8.91 15.20 6.20
C ARG A 133 -8.43 16.63 5.96
N ASN A 134 -7.25 16.98 6.46
CA ASN A 134 -6.65 18.29 6.27
C ASN A 134 -5.96 18.43 4.90
N MET A 135 -5.80 17.35 4.14
CA MET A 135 -5.25 17.42 2.78
C MET A 135 -6.26 18.01 1.80
N VAL A 136 -5.74 18.79 0.85
CA VAL A 136 -6.53 19.32 -0.26
C VAL A 136 -6.54 18.29 -1.38
N GLY A 137 -7.73 17.78 -1.71
CA GLY A 137 -7.93 16.93 -2.87
C GLY A 137 -7.77 17.71 -4.17
N ILE A 138 -7.15 17.09 -5.17
CA ILE A 138 -7.04 17.66 -6.52
C ILE A 138 -8.29 17.25 -7.30
N HIS A 139 -9.09 18.21 -7.75
CA HIS A 139 -10.30 17.93 -8.52
C HIS A 139 -10.07 18.16 -10.03
N PRO A 140 -10.58 17.30 -10.95
CA PRO A 140 -11.24 16.02 -10.72
C PRO A 140 -10.26 14.85 -10.72
N THR A 141 -10.04 14.17 -9.59
CA THR A 141 -9.18 12.97 -9.54
C THR A 141 -9.74 11.91 -8.61
N CYS A 142 -9.59 10.63 -8.93
CA CYS A 142 -10.05 9.56 -8.05
C CYS A 142 -9.36 9.54 -6.66
N ALA A 143 -8.19 10.17 -6.55
CA ALA A 143 -7.47 10.33 -5.28
C ALA A 143 -8.17 11.30 -4.32
N GLU A 144 -8.96 12.25 -4.81
CA GLU A 144 -9.70 13.20 -3.96
C GLU A 144 -10.75 12.50 -3.08
N GLU A 145 -11.20 11.31 -3.48
CA GLU A 145 -12.18 10.54 -2.73
C GLU A 145 -11.62 10.03 -1.39
N LEU A 146 -10.28 9.93 -1.25
CA LEU A 146 -9.65 9.64 0.04
C LEU A 146 -9.91 10.72 1.09
N VAL A 147 -9.88 12.00 0.68
CA VAL A 147 -10.05 13.12 1.62
C VAL A 147 -11.53 13.34 1.98
N LYS A 148 -12.46 12.83 1.15
CA LYS A 148 -13.91 12.94 1.34
C LYS A 148 -14.54 11.80 2.15
N LEU A 149 -13.74 10.84 2.64
CA LEU A 149 -14.23 9.68 3.38
C LEU A 149 -14.86 10.08 4.73
N ASN A 150 -16.17 9.85 4.86
CA ASN A 150 -16.92 10.15 6.09
C ASN A 150 -17.77 9.00 6.62
N ILE A 151 -18.04 7.97 5.82
CA ILE A 151 -18.90 6.85 6.20
C ILE A 151 -18.04 5.73 6.80
N THR A 152 -18.41 5.29 8.00
CA THR A 152 -17.79 4.12 8.63
C THR A 152 -18.64 2.88 8.41
N LYS A 153 -18.00 1.70 8.36
CA LYS A 153 -18.75 0.43 8.30
C LYS A 153 -19.63 0.19 9.53
N ARG A 154 -19.34 0.83 10.67
CA ARG A 154 -20.11 0.70 11.92
C ARG A 154 -21.39 1.55 11.91
N SER A 155 -21.44 2.61 11.10
CA SER A 155 -22.60 3.52 11.05
C SER A 155 -23.77 3.00 10.20
N GLY A 156 -23.68 1.79 9.65
CA GLY A 156 -24.71 1.17 8.82
C GLY A 156 -25.03 -0.25 9.25
#